data_AF-A0A1A2NBU4-F1
#
_entry.id   AF-A0A1A2NBU4-F1
#
_cell.length_a   1.000
_cell.length_b   1.000
_cell.length_c   1.000
_cell.angle_alpha   90.00
_cell.angle_beta   90.00
_cell.angle_gamma   90.00
#
_symmetry.space_group_name_H-M   'P 1'
#
loop_
_entity.id
_entity.type
_entity.pdbx_description
1 polymer ?
#
loop_
_entity_poly.entity_id
_entity_poly.type
_entity_poly.pdbx_seq_one_letter_code
_entity_poly.pdbx_strand_id
1 'polypeptide(L)'
;MPGALSTARADAIGFPPDWPNYEMQTEQTMCRAMADGWSRGQIVGAMQQANNQGVTGLNPDQAAKRANMWVDLGRIKYCPGAGAP
;
A
#
# COMPACT_ATOMS: atom_id res chain seq x y z
N MET A 1 -3.96 13.29 31.63
CA MET A 1 -4.13 11.86 31.34
C MET A 1 -3.21 11.51 30.19
N PRO A 2 -2.27 10.57 30.32
CA PRO A 2 -1.45 10.15 29.21
C PRO A 2 -2.34 9.29 28.31
N GLY A 3 -3.02 9.96 27.36
CA GLY A 3 -3.78 9.29 26.33
C GLY A 3 -2.83 8.37 25.59
N ALA A 4 -3.15 7.08 25.63
CA ALA A 4 -2.44 6.02 24.95
C ALA A 4 -1.89 6.54 23.62
N LEU A 5 -0.57 6.67 23.54
CA LEU A 5 0.11 6.55 22.26
C LEU A 5 -0.35 5.19 21.77
N SER A 6 -1.37 5.18 20.91
CA SER A 6 -1.69 4.02 20.12
C SER A 6 -0.36 3.65 19.48
N THR A 7 0.31 2.66 20.06
CA THR A 7 1.12 1.69 19.35
C THR A 7 0.18 1.08 18.31
N ALA A 8 -0.21 1.88 17.31
CA ALA A 8 -0.68 1.42 16.03
C ALA A 8 0.49 0.64 15.52
N ARG A 9 0.37 -0.67 15.70
CA ARG A 9 1.49 -1.58 15.59
C ARG A 9 2.11 -1.37 14.22
N ALA A 10 3.44 -1.31 14.23
CA ALA A 10 4.27 -1.46 13.05
C ALA A 10 4.13 -2.89 12.49
N ASP A 11 2.91 -3.36 12.27
CA ASP A 11 2.62 -4.39 11.29
C ASP A 11 2.92 -3.73 9.95
N ALA A 12 4.18 -3.85 9.52
CA ALA A 12 4.61 -3.34 8.23
C ALA A 12 3.61 -3.81 7.17
N ILE A 13 3.14 -2.91 6.31
CA ILE A 13 2.20 -3.28 5.24
C ILE A 13 2.84 -4.39 4.41
N GLY A 14 2.33 -5.60 4.54
CA GLY A 14 2.92 -6.80 3.96
C GLY A 14 2.48 -7.00 2.51
N PHE A 15 3.14 -6.31 1.58
CA PHE A 15 2.97 -6.59 0.15
C PHE A 15 3.77 -7.84 -0.24
N PRO A 16 3.19 -8.78 -1.02
CA PRO A 16 3.96 -9.86 -1.59
C PRO A 16 5.02 -9.33 -2.58
N PRO A 17 6.12 -10.05 -2.79
CA PRO A 17 7.22 -9.57 -3.64
C PRO A 17 6.83 -9.40 -5.12
N ASP A 18 5.77 -10.06 -5.52
CA ASP A 18 5.15 -10.02 -6.84
C ASP A 18 3.70 -9.49 -6.78
N TRP A 19 3.44 -8.59 -5.83
CA TRP A 19 2.19 -7.84 -5.71
C TRP A 19 1.57 -7.33 -7.03
N PRO A 20 2.34 -6.94 -8.08
CA PRO A 20 1.72 -6.49 -9.33
C PRO A 20 0.89 -7.58 -10.04
N ASN A 21 1.11 -8.86 -9.71
CA ASN A 21 0.41 -10.01 -10.25
C ASN A 21 -0.83 -10.40 -9.42
N TYR A 22 -0.99 -9.83 -8.22
CA TYR A 22 -2.09 -10.12 -7.30
C TYR A 22 -2.95 -8.89 -7.07
N GLU A 23 -3.72 -8.50 -8.09
CA GLU A 23 -4.52 -7.27 -8.09
C GLU A 23 -5.43 -7.14 -6.87
N MET A 24 -6.37 -8.08 -6.73
CA MET A 24 -7.34 -8.03 -5.64
C MET A 24 -6.72 -8.05 -4.23
N GLN A 25 -5.61 -8.77 -4.03
CA GLN A 25 -4.96 -8.85 -2.72
C GLN A 25 -4.22 -7.55 -2.40
N THR A 26 -3.46 -7.04 -3.36
CA THR A 26 -2.71 -5.81 -3.22
C THR A 26 -3.66 -4.64 -2.98
N GLU A 27 -4.78 -4.57 -3.70
CA GLU A 27 -5.84 -3.57 -3.47
C GLU A 27 -6.39 -3.62 -2.03
N GLN A 28 -6.74 -4.80 -1.53
CA GLN A 28 -7.23 -4.96 -0.15
C GLN A 28 -6.19 -4.50 0.89
N THR A 29 -4.93 -4.90 0.70
CA THR A 29 -3.83 -4.49 1.57
C THR A 29 -3.64 -2.97 1.56
N MET A 30 -3.76 -2.34 0.38
CA MET A 30 -3.68 -0.89 0.25
C MET A 30 -4.86 -0.18 0.92
N CYS A 31 -6.08 -0.66 0.73
CA CYS A 31 -7.26 -0.09 1.38
C CYS A 31 -7.15 -0.17 2.91
N ARG A 32 -6.70 -1.31 3.44
CA ARG A 32 -6.46 -1.48 4.86
C ARG A 32 -5.39 -0.51 5.38
N ALA A 33 -4.27 -0.39 4.68
CA ALA A 33 -3.22 0.56 5.03
C ALA A 33 -3.73 2.01 5.06
N MET A 34 -4.52 2.42 4.07
CA MET A 34 -5.12 3.76 4.07
C MET A 34 -6.10 3.95 5.24
N ALA A 35 -6.93 2.95 5.55
CA ALA A 35 -7.84 2.98 6.70
C ALA A 35 -7.09 3.03 8.05
N ASP A 36 -5.93 2.38 8.13
CA ASP A 36 -5.03 2.41 9.29
C ASP A 36 -4.26 3.73 9.41
N GLY A 37 -4.46 4.69 8.48
CA GLY A 37 -3.89 6.04 8.52
C GLY A 37 -2.51 6.17 7.85
N TRP A 38 -2.08 5.16 7.08
CA TRP A 38 -0.82 5.24 6.35
C TRP A 38 -0.89 6.27 5.23
N SER A 39 0.16 7.08 5.09
CA SER A 39 0.26 8.02 3.99
C SER A 39 0.55 7.31 2.67
N ARG A 40 0.13 7.92 1.55
CA ARG A 40 0.44 7.45 0.18
C ARG A 40 1.91 7.12 0.01
N GLY A 41 2.81 7.99 0.47
CA GLY A 41 4.26 7.80 0.34
C GLY A 41 4.76 6.57 1.09
N GLN A 42 4.22 6.27 2.27
CA GLN A 42 4.59 5.08 3.02
C GLN A 42 4.07 3.80 2.35
N ILE A 43 2.85 3.81 1.81
CA ILE A 43 2.29 2.66 1.07
C ILE A 43 3.11 2.37 -0.19
N VAL A 44 3.40 3.41 -0.99
CA VAL A 44 4.24 3.28 -2.20
C VAL A 44 5.64 2.81 -1.85
N GLY A 45 6.24 3.35 -0.78
CA GLY A 45 7.55 2.93 -0.30
C GLY A 45 7.57 1.45 0.10
N ALA A 46 6.52 0.97 0.78
CA ALA A 46 6.38 -0.44 1.14
C ALA A 46 6.24 -1.34 -0.10
N MET A 47 5.43 -0.95 -1.09
CA MET A 47 5.29 -1.69 -2.35
C MET A 47 6.59 -1.72 -3.17
N GLN A 48 7.32 -0.60 -3.18
CA GLN A 48 8.62 -0.49 -3.83
C GLN A 48 9.67 -1.39 -3.16
N GLN A 49 9.72 -1.41 -1.82
CA GLN A 49 10.64 -2.24 -1.06
C GLN A 49 10.32 -3.72 -1.16
N ALA A 50 9.03 -4.08 -1.19
CA ALA A 50 8.60 -5.46 -1.36
C ALA A 50 8.90 -6.00 -2.77
N ASN A 51 8.81 -5.17 -3.80
CA ASN A 51 8.95 -5.59 -5.20
C ASN A 51 10.26 -6.34 -5.46
N ASN A 52 10.14 -7.57 -5.94
CA ASN A 52 11.27 -8.34 -6.43
C ASN A 52 11.38 -8.21 -7.95
N GLN A 53 12.37 -7.43 -8.42
CA GLN A 53 12.63 -7.23 -9.84
C GLN A 53 12.87 -8.54 -10.60
N GLY A 54 13.45 -9.55 -9.96
CA GLY A 54 13.69 -10.86 -10.58
C GLY A 54 12.41 -11.64 -10.88
N VAL A 55 11.31 -11.33 -10.19
CA VAL A 55 10.00 -11.97 -10.39
C VAL A 55 9.09 -11.10 -11.26
N THR A 56 9.07 -9.79 -11.03
CA THR A 56 8.15 -8.87 -11.70
C THR A 56 8.70 -8.26 -12.98
N GLY A 57 10.02 -8.26 -13.16
CA GLY A 57 10.70 -7.51 -14.22
C GLY A 57 10.65 -5.98 -14.03
N LEU A 58 10.04 -5.49 -12.95
CA LEU A 58 9.93 -4.06 -12.66
C LEU A 58 11.14 -3.61 -11.85
N ASN A 59 11.85 -2.61 -12.36
CA ASN A 59 12.86 -1.91 -11.56
C ASN A 59 12.19 -1.07 -10.44
N PRO A 60 12.94 -0.61 -9.44
CA PRO A 60 12.37 0.11 -8.30
C PRO A 60 11.55 1.34 -8.68
N ASP A 61 11.97 2.12 -9.68
CA ASP A 61 11.23 3.29 -10.18
C ASP A 61 9.90 2.90 -10.86
N GLN A 62 9.92 1.84 -11.67
CA GLN A 62 8.71 1.30 -12.31
C GLN A 62 7.74 0.74 -11.28
N ALA A 63 8.25 0.02 -10.27
CA ALA A 63 7.46 -0.49 -9.16
C ALA A 63 6.80 0.66 -8.37
N ALA A 64 7.56 1.72 -8.06
CA ALA A 64 7.03 2.91 -7.39
C ALA A 64 5.99 3.66 -8.23
N LYS A 65 6.17 3.78 -9.55
CA LYS A 65 5.17 4.36 -10.46
C LYS A 65 3.90 3.53 -10.49
N ARG A 66 4.01 2.21 -10.58
CA ARG A 66 2.86 1.31 -10.60
C ARG A 66 2.13 1.32 -9.25
N ALA A 67 2.86 1.30 -8.14
CA ALA A 67 2.31 1.45 -6.80
C ALA A 67 1.56 2.77 -6.64
N ASN A 68 2.12 3.88 -7.14
CA ASN A 68 1.44 5.18 -7.15
C ASN A 68 0.11 5.14 -7.91
N MET A 69 0.11 4.55 -9.11
CA MET A 69 -1.11 4.40 -9.91
C MET A 69 -2.17 3.58 -9.16
N TRP A 70 -1.75 2.54 -8.43
CA TRP A 70 -2.65 1.72 -7.64
C TRP A 70 -3.18 2.46 -6.41
N VAL A 71 -2.38 3.32 -5.77
CA VAL A 71 -2.88 4.13 -4.64
C VAL A 71 -3.91 5.15 -5.15
N ASP A 72 -3.66 5.73 -6.33
CA ASP A 72 -4.62 6.62 -6.99
C ASP A 72 -5.92 5.88 -7.38
N LEU A 73 -5.81 4.70 -7.97
CA LEU A 73 -6.97 3.86 -8.34
C LEU A 73 -7.71 3.34 -7.10
N GLY A 74 -6.99 2.87 -6.09
CA GLY A 74 -7.54 2.35 -4.83
C GLY A 74 -8.40 3.39 -4.12
N ARG A 75 -7.94 4.65 -4.07
CA ARG A 75 -8.71 5.78 -3.53
C ARG A 75 -10.00 6.07 -4.30
N ILE A 76 -10.04 5.84 -5.61
CA ILE A 76 -11.20 6.20 -6.44
C ILE A 76 -12.18 5.03 -6.62
N LYS A 77 -11.68 3.79 -6.72
CA LYS A 77 -12.47 2.65 -7.22
C LYS A 77 -12.68 1.51 -6.21
N TYR A 78 -11.75 1.28 -5.29
CA TYR A 78 -11.68 0.00 -4.58
C TYR A 78 -11.76 0.05 -3.05
N CYS A 79 -11.67 1.23 -2.43
CA CYS A 79 -11.83 1.36 -1.00
C CYS A 79 -13.19 2.02 -0.66
N PRO A 80 -14.28 1.24 -0.54
CA PRO A 80 -15.56 1.76 -0.08
C PRO A 80 -15.41 2.18 1.39
N GLY A 81 -15.19 3.48 1.63
CA GLY A 81 -14.98 4.04 2.96
C GLY A 81 -13.78 5.00 3.08
N ALA A 82 -12.87 5.06 2.10
CA ALA A 82 -11.82 6.08 2.06
C ALA A 82 -12.31 7.44 1.50
N GLY A 83 -13.60 7.53 1.20
CA GLY A 83 -14.30 8.75 0.84
C GLY A 83 -15.15 9.25 2.00
N ALA A 84 -14.52 9.89 2.98
CA ALA A 84 -15.16 10.93 3.79
C ALA A 84 -14.08 11.90 4.28
N PRO A 85 -14.22 13.22 4.03
CA PRO A 85 -13.38 14.24 4.66
C PRO A 85 -13.61 14.33 6.17
#